data_AF-A0A960HTX1-F1
#
_entry.id   AF-A0A960HTX1-F1
#
_cell.length_a   1.000
_cell.length_b   1.000
_cell.length_c   1.000
_cell.angle_alpha   90.00
_cell.angle_beta   90.00
_cell.angle_gamma   90.00
#
_symmetry.space_group_name_H-M   'P 1'
#
loop_
_entity.id
_entity.type
_entity.pdbx_description
1 polymer ?
#
loop_
_entity_poly.entity_id
_entity_poly.type
_entity_poly.pdbx_seq_one_letter_code
_entity_poly.pdbx_strand_id
1 'polypeptide(L)'
;DAFERPADLVDTARAWGGRIGVEVDPLMVITRPDANDDAAAVIDAASAVYLVGDSAIHLRSAIKNTPVYAAIERLIERGGTLVATGPSASALCDPMTDRRGGAFTIGLGLVTGVAVMTEIDGWSPGQLTRARELANTPLVELPTGSALIRRGSEWEQVGDVVVHGDLPT
;
A
#
# COMPACT_ATOMS: atom_id res chain seq x y z
N ASP A 1 3.51 -10.08 -12.61
CA ASP A 1 2.56 -9.98 -11.50
C ASP A 1 3.13 -10.73 -10.29
N ALA A 2 2.98 -10.16 -9.09
CA ALA A 2 3.35 -10.78 -7.81
C ALA A 2 2.66 -12.15 -7.60
N PHE A 3 1.46 -12.33 -8.16
CA PHE A 3 0.70 -13.57 -8.12
C PHE A 3 1.24 -14.62 -9.10
N GLU A 4 1.56 -14.22 -10.33
CA GLU A 4 1.98 -15.14 -11.39
C GLU A 4 3.46 -15.53 -11.31
N ARG A 5 4.33 -14.62 -10.84
CA ARG A 5 5.79 -14.81 -10.77
C ARG A 5 6.35 -14.24 -9.46
N PRO A 6 5.93 -14.76 -8.30
CA PRO A 6 6.40 -14.24 -7.01
C PRO A 6 7.92 -14.30 -6.85
N ALA A 7 8.58 -15.31 -7.42
CA ALA A 7 10.03 -15.49 -7.33
C ALA A 7 10.82 -14.28 -7.87
N ASP A 8 10.45 -13.76 -9.04
CA ASP A 8 11.13 -12.60 -9.63
C ASP A 8 11.04 -11.36 -8.75
N LEU A 9 9.87 -11.16 -8.13
CA LEU A 9 9.60 -10.02 -7.26
C LEU A 9 10.42 -10.14 -5.98
N VAL A 10 10.49 -11.34 -5.41
CA VAL A 10 11.33 -11.66 -4.25
C VAL A 10 12.81 -11.42 -4.56
N ASP A 11 13.30 -11.89 -5.71
CA ASP A 11 14.70 -11.71 -6.11
C ASP A 11 15.02 -10.22 -6.32
N THR A 12 14.10 -9.47 -6.94
CA THR A 12 14.23 -8.02 -7.11
C THR A 12 14.26 -7.31 -5.75
N ALA A 13 13.39 -7.69 -4.82
CA ALA A 13 13.32 -7.11 -3.49
C ALA A 13 14.59 -7.39 -2.68
N ARG A 14 15.10 -8.63 -2.71
CA ARG A 14 16.38 -9.01 -2.08
C ARG A 14 17.57 -8.27 -2.68
N ALA A 15 17.64 -8.16 -4.00
CA ALA A 15 18.68 -7.42 -4.67
C ALA A 15 18.64 -5.92 -4.33
N TRP A 16 17.45 -5.34 -4.17
CA TRP A 16 17.29 -3.96 -3.69
C TRP A 16 17.70 -3.80 -2.23
N GLY A 17 17.22 -4.67 -1.34
CA GLY A 17 17.58 -4.68 0.08
C GLY A 17 19.08 -4.79 0.30
N GLY A 18 19.75 -5.68 -0.44
CA GLY A 18 21.20 -5.83 -0.40
C GLY A 18 21.97 -4.55 -0.77
N ARG A 19 21.43 -3.69 -1.65
CA ARG A 19 22.07 -2.39 -1.98
C ARG A 19 22.01 -1.39 -0.84
N ILE A 20 21.04 -1.52 0.07
CA ILE A 20 20.85 -0.62 1.21
C ILE A 20 21.19 -1.29 2.55
N GLY A 21 21.77 -2.49 2.53
CA GLY A 21 22.17 -3.23 3.74
C GLY A 21 21.00 -3.79 4.55
N VAL A 22 19.87 -4.07 3.91
CA VAL A 22 18.66 -4.65 4.55
C VAL A 22 18.46 -6.07 4.04
N GLU A 23 18.29 -7.02 4.96
CA GLU A 23 17.87 -8.38 4.63
C GLU A 23 16.36 -8.42 4.36
N VAL A 24 15.96 -9.14 3.31
CA VAL A 24 14.56 -9.25 2.89
C VAL A 24 14.13 -10.71 2.96
N ASP A 25 13.29 -11.00 3.94
CA ASP A 25 12.63 -12.29 4.10
C ASP A 25 11.27 -12.29 3.40
N PRO A 26 11.07 -13.12 2.36
CA PRO A 26 9.80 -13.18 1.66
C PRO A 26 8.75 -13.87 2.53
N LEU A 27 7.61 -13.19 2.72
CA LEU A 27 6.45 -13.75 3.40
C LEU A 27 5.34 -14.01 2.38
N MET A 28 5.10 -15.28 2.08
CA MET A 28 4.22 -15.72 0.99
C MET A 28 2.74 -15.73 1.39
N VAL A 29 2.17 -14.55 1.65
CA VAL A 29 0.73 -14.36 1.90
C VAL A 29 0.05 -13.99 0.58
N ILE A 30 -0.32 -15.01 -0.20
CA ILE A 30 -0.89 -14.83 -1.54
C ILE A 30 -2.42 -14.91 -1.48
N THR A 31 -2.96 -15.82 -0.67
CA THR A 31 -4.39 -16.05 -0.52
C THR A 31 -4.81 -15.85 0.92
N ARG A 32 -6.12 -15.71 1.15
CA ARG A 32 -6.65 -15.51 2.50
C ARG A 32 -6.25 -16.61 3.50
N PRO A 33 -6.20 -17.91 3.15
CA PRO A 33 -5.69 -18.96 4.05
C PRO A 33 -4.22 -18.79 4.47
N ASP A 34 -3.40 -18.15 3.62
CA ASP A 34 -1.99 -17.89 3.94
C ASP A 34 -1.86 -16.79 5.00
N ALA A 35 -2.89 -15.94 5.15
CA ALA A 35 -2.92 -14.85 6.12
C ALA A 35 -3.27 -15.34 7.54
N ASN A 36 -2.50 -16.29 8.05
CA ASN A 36 -2.72 -17.00 9.31
C ASN A 36 -1.78 -16.54 10.43
N ASP A 37 -1.86 -17.20 11.60
CA ASP A 37 -1.08 -16.84 12.79
C ASP A 37 0.43 -17.05 12.62
N ASP A 38 0.86 -18.03 11.81
CA ASP A 38 2.28 -18.25 11.54
C ASP A 38 2.86 -17.07 10.74
N ALA A 39 2.14 -16.61 9.72
CA ALA A 39 2.52 -15.43 8.97
C ALA A 39 2.49 -14.15 9.82
N ALA A 40 1.50 -14.04 10.72
CA ALA A 40 1.41 -12.94 11.67
C ALA A 40 2.62 -12.90 12.63
N ALA A 41 3.10 -14.06 13.11
CA ALA A 41 4.26 -14.15 13.99
C ALA A 41 5.55 -13.66 13.32
N VAL A 42 5.72 -13.89 12.01
CA VAL A 42 6.84 -13.34 11.24
C VAL A 42 6.77 -11.80 11.22
N ILE A 43 5.59 -11.23 11.01
CA ILE A 43 5.38 -9.78 11.03
C ILE A 43 5.63 -9.20 12.42
N ASP A 44 5.25 -9.89 13.49
CA ASP A 44 5.47 -9.43 14.87
C ASP A 44 6.96 -9.34 15.23
N ALA A 45 7.80 -10.19 14.64
CA ALA A 45 9.26 -10.13 14.80
C ALA A 45 9.94 -9.09 13.89
N ALA A 46 9.25 -8.60 12.85
CA ALA A 46 9.81 -7.67 11.88
C ALA A 46 9.82 -6.21 12.38
N SER A 47 10.84 -5.46 11.94
CA SER A 47 10.92 -4.00 12.15
C SER A 47 10.23 -3.21 11.03
N ALA A 48 10.08 -3.82 9.86
CA ALA A 48 9.42 -3.23 8.72
C ALA A 48 8.71 -4.31 7.88
N VAL A 49 7.62 -3.92 7.22
CA VAL A 49 6.88 -4.75 6.26
C VAL A 49 6.76 -3.98 4.95
N TYR A 50 7.09 -4.64 3.84
CA TYR A 50 6.95 -4.10 2.49
C TYR A 50 5.88 -4.88 1.71
N LEU A 51 4.74 -4.24 1.48
CA LEU A 51 3.63 -4.81 0.72
C LEU A 51 3.79 -4.50 -0.77
N VAL A 52 3.75 -5.57 -1.55
CA VAL A 52 3.90 -5.54 -3.00
C VAL A 52 2.75 -6.27 -3.66
N GLY A 53 2.39 -5.84 -4.87
CA GLY A 53 1.28 -6.42 -5.63
C GLY A 53 0.62 -5.39 -6.52
N ASP A 54 0.04 -5.87 -7.62
CA ASP A 54 -0.61 -5.08 -8.66
C ASP A 54 -2.15 -5.04 -8.53
N SER A 55 -2.71 -5.74 -7.54
CA SER A 55 -4.15 -5.78 -7.30
C SER A 55 -4.50 -5.37 -5.88
N ALA A 56 -4.92 -4.11 -5.73
CA ALA A 56 -5.39 -3.54 -4.47
C ALA A 56 -6.59 -4.33 -3.89
N ILE A 57 -7.51 -4.74 -4.75
CA ILE A 57 -8.70 -5.53 -4.38
C ILE A 57 -8.29 -6.92 -3.87
N HIS A 58 -7.33 -7.56 -4.53
CA HIS A 58 -6.85 -8.88 -4.11
C HIS A 58 -6.15 -8.80 -2.75
N LEU A 59 -5.21 -7.85 -2.59
CA LEU A 59 -4.51 -7.62 -1.32
C LEU A 59 -5.51 -7.39 -0.18
N ARG A 60 -6.49 -6.51 -0.39
CA ARG A 60 -7.55 -6.26 0.59
C ARG A 60 -8.32 -7.54 0.94
N SER A 61 -8.71 -8.33 -0.07
CA SER A 61 -9.47 -9.57 0.13
C SER A 61 -8.68 -10.64 0.91
N ALA A 62 -7.39 -10.77 0.62
CA ALA A 62 -6.51 -11.70 1.29
C ALA A 62 -6.23 -11.30 2.74
N ILE A 63 -6.06 -10.00 3.02
CA ILE A 63 -5.55 -9.53 4.31
C ILE A 63 -6.64 -9.02 5.26
N LYS A 64 -7.68 -8.30 4.81
CA LYS A 64 -8.60 -7.62 5.75
C LYS A 64 -9.23 -8.61 6.73
N ASN A 65 -9.25 -8.25 8.02
CA ASN A 65 -9.80 -9.06 9.11
C ASN A 65 -9.17 -10.45 9.20
N THR A 66 -7.85 -10.54 9.11
CA THR A 66 -7.06 -11.77 9.34
C THR A 66 -5.98 -11.53 10.40
N PRO A 67 -5.34 -12.58 10.94
CA PRO A 67 -4.17 -12.45 11.81
C PRO A 67 -3.07 -11.56 11.24
N VAL A 68 -2.78 -11.63 9.93
CA VAL A 68 -1.79 -10.78 9.26
C VAL A 68 -2.18 -9.30 9.32
N TYR A 69 -3.46 -8.96 9.11
CA TYR A 69 -3.92 -7.57 9.25
C TYR A 69 -3.69 -7.05 10.67
N ALA A 70 -4.08 -7.84 11.67
CA ALA A 70 -3.87 -7.47 13.07
C ALA A 70 -2.36 -7.33 13.41
N ALA A 71 -1.49 -8.14 12.81
CA ALA A 71 -0.05 -8.01 12.99
C ALA A 71 0.53 -6.74 12.36
N ILE A 72 -0.01 -6.31 11.21
CA ILE A 72 0.35 -5.03 10.58
C ILE A 72 -0.11 -3.86 11.46
N GLU A 73 -1.31 -3.91 12.04
CA GLU A 73 -1.76 -2.90 13.01
C GLU A 73 -0.79 -2.80 14.20
N ARG A 74 -0.45 -3.94 14.80
CA ARG A 74 0.55 -4.00 15.89
C ARG A 74 1.94 -3.51 15.47
N LEU A 75 2.36 -3.74 14.23
CA LEU A 75 3.62 -3.22 13.67
C LEU A 75 3.61 -1.69 13.68
N ILE A 76 2.53 -1.08 13.22
CA ILE A 76 2.40 0.38 13.19
C ILE A 76 2.35 0.93 14.61
N GLU A 77 1.54 0.34 15.49
CA GLU A 77 1.37 0.77 16.88
C GLU A 77 2.69 0.77 17.67
N ARG A 78 3.59 -0.20 17.42
CA ARG A 78 4.91 -0.27 18.05
C ARG A 78 5.99 0.58 17.37
N GLY A 79 5.63 1.40 16.38
CA GLY A 79 6.56 2.28 15.66
C GLY A 79 7.37 1.60 14.55
N GLY A 80 6.95 0.43 14.09
CA GLY A 80 7.51 -0.24 12.92
C GLY A 80 7.15 0.47 11.61
N THR A 81 7.87 0.13 10.54
CA THR A 81 7.68 0.78 9.23
C THR A 81 6.82 -0.08 8.31
N LEU A 82 5.69 0.45 7.84
CA LEU A 82 4.91 -0.14 6.77
C LEU A 82 5.19 0.60 5.46
N VAL A 83 5.62 -0.12 4.44
CA VAL A 83 5.82 0.39 3.08
C VAL A 83 4.87 -0.34 2.15
N ALA A 84 4.23 0.37 1.23
CA ALA A 84 3.47 -0.24 0.15
C ALA A 84 3.75 0.49 -1.16
N THR A 85 3.75 -0.24 -2.27
CA THR A 85 4.00 0.31 -3.61
C THR A 85 2.85 0.04 -4.56
N GLY A 86 2.69 0.91 -5.55
CA GLY A 86 1.67 0.77 -6.58
C GLY A 86 0.26 0.55 -6.01
N PRO A 87 -0.53 -0.36 -6.59
CA PRO A 87 -1.89 -0.65 -6.12
C PRO A 87 -1.99 -1.05 -4.64
N SER A 88 -0.93 -1.63 -4.07
CA SER A 88 -0.90 -1.95 -2.64
C SER A 88 -0.94 -0.71 -1.75
N ALA A 89 -0.38 0.43 -2.19
CA ALA A 89 -0.43 1.68 -1.43
C ALA A 89 -1.84 2.27 -1.40
N SER A 90 -2.56 2.22 -2.53
CA SER A 90 -4.00 2.56 -2.58
C SER A 90 -4.81 1.68 -1.62
N ALA A 91 -4.48 0.39 -1.52
CA ALA A 91 -5.17 -0.53 -0.63
C ALA A 91 -5.03 -0.22 0.86
N LEU A 92 -3.95 0.45 1.28
CA LEU A 92 -3.79 0.89 2.68
C LEU A 92 -4.88 1.89 3.08
N CYS A 93 -5.37 2.67 2.12
CA CYS A 93 -6.26 3.78 2.36
C CYS A 93 -7.71 3.33 2.56
N ASP A 94 -8.53 4.17 3.20
CA ASP A 94 -9.99 4.11 3.07
C ASP A 94 -10.53 5.54 2.97
N PRO A 95 -11.07 5.95 1.81
CA PRO A 95 -11.34 5.15 0.62
C PRO A 95 -10.10 4.71 -0.20
N MET A 96 -10.20 3.51 -0.79
CA MET A 96 -9.25 2.95 -1.77
C MET A 96 -9.69 3.27 -3.20
N THR A 97 -8.74 3.62 -4.06
CA THR A 97 -9.01 3.90 -5.48
C THR A 97 -9.15 2.61 -6.29
N ASP A 98 -10.23 2.47 -7.07
CA ASP A 98 -10.42 1.38 -8.05
C ASP A 98 -9.96 1.80 -9.45
N ARG A 99 -8.83 1.21 -9.89
CA ARG A 99 -8.23 1.43 -11.21
C ARG A 99 -9.12 1.07 -12.38
N ARG A 100 -10.16 0.23 -12.20
CA ARG A 100 -11.03 -0.20 -13.30
C ARG A 100 -11.90 0.94 -13.83
N GLY A 101 -12.17 1.95 -13.00
CA GLY A 101 -13.10 3.03 -13.38
C GLY A 101 -12.79 4.40 -12.80
N GLY A 102 -11.78 4.56 -11.93
CA GLY A 102 -11.53 5.83 -11.22
C GLY A 102 -12.63 6.20 -10.23
N ALA A 103 -13.28 5.18 -9.67
CA ALA A 103 -14.16 5.32 -8.52
C ALA A 103 -13.44 4.88 -7.24
N PHE A 104 -14.09 5.10 -6.11
CA PHE A 104 -13.59 4.68 -4.81
C PHE A 104 -14.35 3.47 -4.27
N THR A 105 -13.67 2.66 -3.48
CA THR A 105 -14.23 1.53 -2.75
C THR A 105 -13.60 1.45 -1.36
N ILE A 106 -14.05 0.50 -0.56
CA ILE A 106 -13.53 0.29 0.79
C ILE A 106 -12.14 -0.34 0.68
N GLY A 107 -11.14 0.23 1.33
CA GLY A 107 -9.80 -0.36 1.40
C GLY A 107 -9.51 -1.13 2.69
N LEU A 108 -8.24 -1.14 3.10
CA LEU A 108 -7.82 -1.71 4.38
C LEU A 108 -8.09 -0.75 5.54
N GLY A 109 -8.08 0.56 5.31
CA GLY A 109 -8.30 1.57 6.35
C GLY A 109 -7.18 1.63 7.38
N LEU A 110 -5.96 1.26 6.99
CA LEU A 110 -4.75 1.50 7.80
C LEU A 110 -4.35 2.99 7.76
N VAL A 111 -4.72 3.66 6.67
CA VAL A 111 -4.64 5.12 6.54
C VAL A 111 -6.03 5.63 6.17
N THR A 112 -6.71 6.30 7.09
CA THR A 112 -8.08 6.80 6.89
C THR A 112 -8.09 8.28 6.57
N GLY A 113 -9.11 8.75 5.85
CA GLY A 113 -9.29 10.19 5.59
C GLY A 113 -8.36 10.75 4.50
N VAL A 114 -7.80 9.88 3.68
CA VAL A 114 -7.05 10.23 2.46
C VAL A 114 -7.21 9.09 1.46
N ALA A 115 -7.32 9.43 0.18
CA ALA A 115 -7.27 8.50 -0.93
C ALA A 115 -5.98 8.69 -1.71
N VAL A 116 -5.41 7.60 -2.23
CA VAL A 116 -4.18 7.64 -3.01
C VAL A 116 -4.41 7.02 -4.39
N MET A 117 -3.97 7.71 -5.43
CA MET A 117 -3.87 7.23 -6.81
C MET A 117 -2.41 7.02 -7.14
N THR A 118 -2.00 5.77 -7.30
CA THR A 118 -0.62 5.43 -7.69
C THR A 118 -0.48 5.25 -9.18
N GLU A 119 0.76 5.40 -9.66
CA GLU A 119 1.14 5.17 -11.05
C GLU A 119 0.27 6.01 -12.00
N ILE A 120 0.07 7.30 -11.66
CA ILE A 120 -0.88 8.18 -12.37
C ILE A 120 -0.58 8.29 -13.87
N ASP A 121 0.66 8.02 -14.27
CA ASP A 121 1.11 7.96 -15.66
C ASP A 121 0.32 6.93 -16.51
N GLY A 122 -0.23 5.90 -15.87
CA GLY A 122 -1.03 4.85 -16.50
C GLY A 122 -2.55 5.12 -16.51
N TRP A 123 -3.01 6.26 -16.00
CA TRP A 123 -4.43 6.60 -15.92
C TRP A 123 -4.90 7.40 -17.14
N SER A 124 -6.10 7.09 -17.64
CA SER A 124 -6.71 7.95 -18.67
C SER A 124 -7.18 9.28 -18.09
N PRO A 125 -7.19 10.38 -18.88
CA PRO A 125 -7.70 11.67 -18.42
C PRO A 125 -9.12 11.60 -17.83
N GLY A 126 -10.00 10.79 -18.44
CA GLY A 126 -11.36 10.61 -17.96
C GLY A 126 -11.45 9.94 -16.58
N GLN A 127 -10.57 8.97 -16.30
CA GLN A 127 -10.51 8.34 -14.97
C GLN A 127 -9.96 9.30 -13.91
N LEU A 128 -8.96 10.12 -14.25
CA LEU A 128 -8.42 11.14 -13.36
C LEU A 128 -9.47 12.20 -13.01
N THR A 129 -10.15 12.75 -14.01
CA THR A 129 -11.24 13.72 -13.80
C THR A 129 -12.33 13.13 -12.90
N ARG A 130 -12.78 11.91 -13.19
CA ARG A 130 -13.80 11.23 -12.39
C ARG A 130 -13.37 11.00 -10.94
N ALA A 131 -12.13 10.55 -10.71
CA ALA A 131 -11.62 10.33 -9.35
C ALA A 131 -11.58 11.65 -8.55
N ARG A 132 -11.13 12.74 -9.17
CA ARG A 132 -11.11 14.08 -8.55
C ARG A 132 -12.52 14.58 -8.23
N GLU A 133 -13.48 14.41 -9.14
CA GLU A 133 -14.87 14.82 -8.94
C GLU A 133 -15.61 14.01 -7.87
N LEU A 134 -15.28 12.73 -7.72
CA LEU A 134 -15.90 11.83 -6.73
C LEU A 134 -15.24 11.91 -5.36
N ALA A 135 -14.06 12.48 -5.24
CA ALA A 135 -13.32 12.52 -3.97
C ALA A 135 -14.04 13.43 -2.97
N ASN A 136 -14.36 12.85 -1.80
CA ASN A 136 -14.92 13.57 -0.65
C ASN A 136 -13.91 13.67 0.52
N THR A 137 -12.67 13.27 0.25
CA THR A 137 -11.53 13.24 1.15
C THR A 137 -10.32 13.76 0.37
N PRO A 138 -9.23 14.19 1.04
CA PRO A 138 -7.98 14.51 0.35
C PRO A 138 -7.55 13.42 -0.62
N LEU A 139 -7.25 13.80 -1.85
CA LEU A 139 -6.82 12.90 -2.92
C LEU A 139 -5.36 13.17 -3.26
N VAL A 140 -4.53 12.14 -3.20
CA VAL A 140 -3.11 12.25 -3.51
C VAL A 140 -2.81 11.47 -4.78
N GLU A 141 -2.26 12.17 -5.74
CA GLU A 141 -1.77 11.61 -7.00
C GLU A 141 -0.26 11.37 -6.88
N LEU A 142 0.15 10.13 -7.08
CA LEU A 142 1.52 9.65 -6.99
C LEU A 142 2.01 9.16 -8.37
N PRO A 143 2.78 9.97 -9.11
CA PRO A 143 3.56 9.51 -10.26
C PRO A 143 4.53 8.39 -9.91
N THR A 144 4.93 7.64 -10.93
CA THR A 144 5.97 6.62 -10.78
C THR A 144 7.26 7.25 -10.23
N GLY A 145 7.78 6.71 -9.12
CA GLY A 145 8.98 7.24 -8.45
C GLY A 145 8.72 8.32 -7.39
N SER A 146 7.45 8.67 -7.15
CA SER A 146 7.06 9.53 -6.03
C SER A 146 6.63 8.72 -4.81
N ALA A 147 6.60 9.35 -3.63
CA ALA A 147 6.13 8.75 -2.40
C ALA A 147 5.49 9.79 -1.46
N LEU A 148 4.52 9.33 -0.68
CA LEU A 148 3.96 10.06 0.45
C LEU A 148 4.30 9.30 1.73
N ILE A 149 4.99 9.96 2.66
CA ILE A 149 5.51 9.34 3.88
C ILE A 149 4.80 9.97 5.09
N ARG A 150 4.24 9.14 5.98
CA ARG A 150 3.66 9.60 7.24
C ARG A 150 4.62 9.32 8.40
N ARG A 151 4.93 10.33 9.22
CA ARG A 151 5.67 10.19 10.48
C ARG A 151 4.86 10.81 11.62
N GLY A 152 4.20 9.98 12.42
CA GLY A 152 3.23 10.47 13.40
C GLY A 152 2.09 11.22 12.71
N SER A 153 1.93 12.50 13.02
CA SER A 153 0.94 13.38 12.38
C SER A 153 1.47 14.17 11.18
N GLU A 154 2.75 14.01 10.84
CA GLU A 154 3.38 14.75 9.75
C GLU A 154 3.39 13.95 8.45
N TRP A 155 3.24 14.66 7.34
CA TRP A 155 3.32 14.13 6.00
C TRP A 155 4.48 14.75 5.24
N GLU A 156 5.30 13.90 4.63
CA GLU A 156 6.38 14.29 3.72
C GLU A 156 6.06 13.82 2.31
N GLN A 157 6.26 14.71 1.34
CA GLN A 157 6.09 14.43 -0.08
C GLN A 157 7.48 14.28 -0.73
N VAL A 158 7.68 13.19 -1.47
CA VAL A 158 8.93 12.90 -2.19
C VAL A 158 8.62 12.74 -3.67
N GLY A 159 9.32 13.51 -4.51
CA GLY A 159 9.07 13.56 -5.95
C GLY A 159 7.86 14.41 -6.31
N ASP A 160 7.27 14.15 -7.48
CA ASP A 160 6.22 14.99 -8.08
C ASP A 160 4.81 14.67 -7.54
N VAL A 161 4.68 14.57 -6.22
CA VAL A 161 3.40 14.32 -5.55
C VAL A 161 2.45 15.50 -5.78
N VAL A 162 1.19 15.20 -6.12
CA VAL A 162 0.13 16.21 -6.22
C VAL A 162 -0.94 15.91 -5.18
N VAL A 163 -1.25 16.89 -4.33
CA VAL A 163 -2.25 16.76 -3.26
C VAL A 163 -3.44 17.67 -3.56
N HIS A 164 -4.64 17.10 -3.52
CA HIS A 164 -5.90 17.82 -3.61
C HIS A 164 -6.60 17.78 -2.24
N GLY A 165 -6.70 18.92 -1.56
CA GLY A 165 -7.24 19.04 -0.20
C GLY A 165 -6.18 18.99 0.91
N ASP A 166 -6.61 18.98 2.17
CA ASP A 166 -5.72 19.03 3.34
C ASP A 166 -5.53 17.64 3.96
N LEU A 167 -4.29 17.14 4.01
CA LEU A 167 -4.00 15.82 4.58
C LEU A 167 -4.37 15.74 6.08
N PRO A 168 -4.89 14.59 6.54
CA PRO A 168 -5.26 14.41 7.94
C PRO A 168 -4.03 14.39 8.86
N THR A 169 -4.09 15.11 9.98
CA THR A 169 -3.05 15.10 11.03
C THR A 169 -3.19 13.86 11.91
#